data_AF-A0A847VKC0-F1
#
_entry.id   AF-A0A847VKC0-F1
#
_cell.length_a   1.000
_cell.length_b   1.000
_cell.length_c   1.000
_cell.angle_alpha   90.00
_cell.angle_beta   90.00
_cell.angle_gamma   90.00
#
_symmetry.space_group_name_H-M   'P 1'
#
loop_
_entity.id
_entity.type
_entity.pdbx_description
1 polymer ?
#
loop_
_entity_poly.entity_id
_entity_poly.type
_entity_poly.pdbx_seq_one_letter_code
_entity_poly.pdbx_strand_id
1 'polypeptide(L)' 'AAAHFDFYRFDDAREWEDAGLRDLYAAPGLKLAEWPDKARARLPVPDLRVVIAPGEGDSRRVTLQALTPLGAELLA' A
#
# COMPACT_ATOMS: atom_id res chain seq x y z
N ALA A 1 11.10 8.55 -7.58
CA ALA A 1 11.43 7.90 -6.30
C ALA A 1 10.36 6.86 -5.97
N ALA A 2 10.72 5.81 -5.24
CA ALA A 2 9.78 4.82 -4.72
C ALA A 2 10.04 4.62 -3.23
N ALA A 3 8.98 4.48 -2.44
CA ALA A 3 9.03 4.24 -1.01
C ALA A 3 8.20 3.00 -0.67
N HIS A 4 8.77 2.12 0.15
CA HIS A 4 8.13 0.91 0.65
C HIS A 4 7.82 1.07 2.13
N PHE A 5 6.59 0.71 2.50
CA PHE A 5 6.05 0.78 3.83
C PHE A 5 5.54 -0.60 4.21
N ASP A 6 6.02 -1.15 5.32
CA ASP A 6 5.52 -2.40 5.89
C ASP A 6 4.91 -2.10 7.26
N PHE A 7 3.59 -2.27 7.36
CA PHE A 7 2.85 -2.01 8.59
C PHE A 7 2.66 -3.26 9.45
N TYR A 8 3.34 -4.38 9.18
CA TYR A 8 3.16 -5.62 9.94
C TYR A 8 3.35 -5.45 11.46
N ARG A 9 4.26 -4.56 11.89
CA ARG A 9 4.51 -4.25 13.32
C ARG A 9 3.99 -2.86 13.74
N PHE A 10 3.16 -2.25 12.91
CA PHE A 10 2.62 -0.93 13.17
C PHE A 10 1.48 -1.03 14.19
N ASP A 11 1.86 -0.99 15.47
CA ASP A 11 0.94 -1.18 16.60
C ASP A 11 0.66 0.14 17.34
N ASP A 12 1.43 1.21 17.09
CA ASP A 12 1.24 2.53 17.70
C ASP A 12 1.02 3.64 16.67
N ALA A 13 -0.13 4.29 16.78
CA ALA A 13 -0.52 5.49 16.08
C ALA A 13 0.51 6.64 16.12
N ARG A 14 1.29 6.75 17.18
CA ARG A 14 2.26 7.84 17.42
C ARG A 14 3.51 7.71 16.55
N GLU A 15 3.91 6.47 16.23
CA GLU A 15 5.03 6.19 15.32
C GLU A 15 4.81 6.79 13.92
N TRP A 16 3.56 7.01 13.51
CA TRP A 16 3.23 7.65 12.23
C TRP A 16 3.78 9.07 12.11
N GLU A 17 3.56 9.87 13.14
CA GLU A 17 3.96 11.28 13.17
C GLU A 17 5.44 11.37 13.57
N ASP A 18 5.87 10.60 14.57
CA ASP A 18 7.24 10.64 15.09
C ASP A 18 8.30 10.19 14.06
N ALA A 19 7.93 9.26 13.16
CA ALA A 19 8.82 8.80 12.09
C ALA A 19 8.76 9.67 10.82
N GLY A 20 7.95 10.73 10.78
CA GLY A 20 7.78 11.59 9.60
C GLY A 20 7.15 10.87 8.40
N LEU A 21 6.43 9.76 8.65
CA LEU A 21 5.83 8.93 7.60
C LEU A 21 4.81 9.72 6.77
N ARG A 22 4.12 10.66 7.40
CA ARG A 22 3.16 11.55 6.73
C ARG A 22 3.79 12.31 5.55
N ASP A 23 4.92 12.96 5.76
CA ASP A 23 5.57 13.78 4.73
C ASP A 23 6.20 12.90 3.64
N LEU A 24 6.78 11.78 4.03
CA LEU A 24 7.32 10.79 3.09
C LEU A 24 6.22 10.21 2.20
N TYR A 25 5.04 9.94 2.77
CA TYR A 25 3.89 9.43 2.03
C TYR A 25 3.25 10.51 1.15
N ALA A 26 3.34 11.78 1.51
CA ALA A 26 2.87 12.90 0.70
C ALA A 26 3.83 13.27 -0.45
N ALA A 27 5.12 12.95 -0.34
CA ALA A 27 6.12 13.28 -1.35
C ALA A 27 5.83 12.60 -2.71
N PRO A 28 6.15 13.22 -3.86
CA PRO A 28 5.95 12.60 -5.18
C PRO A 28 6.70 11.26 -5.35
N GLY A 29 6.07 10.29 -6.02
CA GLY A 29 6.66 8.97 -6.28
C GLY A 29 5.72 7.81 -5.97
N LEU A 30 6.18 6.59 -6.28
CA LEU A 30 5.44 5.35 -6.03
C LEU A 30 5.49 4.97 -4.55
N LYS A 31 4.35 4.60 -3.97
CA LYS A 31 4.25 4.07 -2.59
C LYS A 31 3.77 2.63 -2.67
N LEU A 32 4.52 1.74 -2.02
CA LEU A 32 4.14 0.33 -1.85
C LEU A 32 3.87 0.11 -0.37
N ALA A 33 2.65 -0.28 -0.02
CA ALA A 33 2.23 -0.46 1.37
C ALA A 33 1.79 -1.91 1.63
N GLU A 34 2.53 -2.62 2.47
CA GLU A 34 2.15 -3.92 3.00
C GLU A 34 1.36 -3.79 4.30
N TRP A 35 0.39 -4.68 4.50
CA TRP A 35 -0.56 -4.63 5.62
C TRP A 35 -1.24 -3.26 5.80
N PRO A 36 -1.74 -2.61 4.72
CA PRO A 36 -2.30 -1.25 4.78
C PRO A 36 -3.49 -1.14 5.75
N ASP A 37 -4.15 -2.26 6.04
CA ASP A 37 -5.25 -2.35 7.01
C ASP A 37 -4.86 -1.92 8.42
N LYS A 38 -3.59 -2.11 8.82
CA LYS A 38 -3.07 -1.67 10.12
C LYS A 38 -2.90 -0.15 10.22
N ALA A 39 -2.80 0.53 9.08
CA ALA A 39 -2.69 1.99 8.98
C ALA A 39 -3.96 2.67 8.41
N ARG A 40 -5.10 1.94 8.33
CA ARG A 40 -6.32 2.34 7.59
C ARG A 40 -6.80 3.78 7.84
N ALA A 41 -6.74 4.26 9.08
CA ALA A 41 -7.21 5.61 9.41
C ALA A 41 -6.31 6.75 8.87
N ARG A 42 -5.13 6.42 8.31
CA ARG A 42 -4.08 7.37 7.93
C ARG A 42 -3.68 7.29 6.46
N LEU A 43 -4.07 6.23 5.76
CA LEU A 43 -3.74 6.04 4.35
C LEU A 43 -4.82 6.64 3.45
N PRO A 44 -4.44 7.31 2.34
CA PRO A 44 -5.39 7.64 1.29
C PRO A 44 -5.89 6.37 0.58
N VAL A 45 -6.93 6.51 -0.24
CA VAL A 45 -7.34 5.43 -1.15
C VAL A 45 -6.18 5.15 -2.12
N PRO A 46 -5.68 3.91 -2.21
CA PRO A 46 -4.59 3.59 -3.12
C PRO A 46 -5.11 3.52 -4.56
N ASP A 47 -4.27 3.86 -5.54
CA ASP A 47 -4.64 3.73 -6.95
C ASP A 47 -4.90 2.27 -7.34
N LEU A 48 -4.03 1.37 -6.89
CA LEU A 48 -4.12 -0.07 -7.10
C LEU A 48 -4.15 -0.80 -5.75
N ARG A 49 -5.11 -1.72 -5.61
CA ARG A 49 -5.08 -2.77 -4.59
C ARG A 49 -4.54 -4.05 -5.23
N VAL A 50 -3.50 -4.60 -4.62
CA VAL A 50 -2.87 -5.86 -5.02
C VAL A 50 -3.15 -6.91 -3.95
N VAL A 51 -3.77 -8.03 -4.34
CA VAL A 51 -3.99 -9.17 -3.46
C VAL A 51 -3.21 -10.36 -4.02
N ILE A 52 -2.28 -10.88 -3.23
CA ILE A 52 -1.49 -12.06 -3.56
C ILE A 52 -1.97 -13.21 -2.67
N ALA A 53 -2.53 -14.25 -3.28
CA ALA A 53 -3.03 -15.43 -2.59
C ALA A 53 -2.22 -16.69 -2.99
N PRO A 54 -2.08 -17.70 -2.10
CA PRO A 54 -1.55 -19.00 -2.47
C PRO A 54 -2.34 -19.64 -3.62
N GLY A 55 -1.63 -20.27 -4.56
CA GLY A 55 -2.21 -21.07 -5.64
C GLY A 55 -1.94 -22.57 -5.44
N GLU A 56 -2.06 -23.36 -6.51
CA GLU A 56 -1.66 -24.78 -6.48
C GLU A 56 -0.14 -24.90 -6.46
N GLY A 57 0.39 -25.76 -5.58
CA GLY A 57 1.83 -25.92 -5.37
C GLY A 57 2.51 -24.60 -4.97
N ASP A 58 3.59 -24.26 -5.67
CA ASP A 58 4.35 -23.03 -5.43
C ASP A 58 3.81 -21.80 -6.17
N SER A 59 2.68 -21.92 -6.88
CA SER A 59 2.10 -20.79 -7.61
C SER A 59 1.46 -19.74 -6.70
N ARG A 60 1.24 -18.54 -7.24
CA ARG A 60 0.49 -17.46 -6.58
C ARG A 60 -0.57 -16.92 -7.53
N ARG A 61 -1.74 -16.61 -6.97
CA ARG A 61 -2.77 -15.84 -7.67
C ARG A 61 -2.65 -14.38 -7.28
N VAL A 62 -2.42 -13.52 -8.26
CA VAL A 62 -2.38 -12.07 -8.06
C VAL A 62 -3.66 -11.46 -8.63
N THR A 63 -4.38 -10.70 -7.81
CA THR A 63 -5.55 -9.92 -8.23
C THR A 63 -5.22 -8.45 -8.10
N LEU A 64 -5.37 -7.71 -9.20
CA LEU A 64 -5.22 -6.26 -9.25
C LEU A 64 -6.59 -5.62 -9.33
N GLN A 65 -6.84 -4.60 -8.51
CA GLN A 65 -8.05 -3.82 -8.54
C GLN A 65 -7.70 -2.33 -8.58
N ALA A 66 -8.12 -1.64 -9.64
CA ALA A 66 -8.08 -0.19 -9.70
C ALA A 66 -9.15 0.42 -8.79
N LEU A 67 -8.76 1.41 -7.99
CA LEU A 67 -9.68 2.15 -7.11
C LEU A 67 -9.73 3.65 -7.42
N THR A 68 -8.92 4.10 -8.38
CA THR A 68 -8.88 5.49 -8.88
C THR A 68 -8.82 5.49 -10.42
N PRO A 69 -9.10 6.64 -11.08
CA PRO A 69 -8.89 6.77 -12.53
C PRO A 69 -7.45 6.48 -12.96
N LEU A 70 -6.46 6.98 -12.20
CA LEU A 70 -5.06 6.67 -12.43
C LEU A 70 -4.81 5.16 -12.32
N GLY A 71 -5.39 4.50 -11.32
CA GLY A 71 -5.34 3.04 -11.20
C GLY A 71 -5.92 2.32 -12.42
N ALA A 72 -7.01 2.83 -12.99
CA ALA A 72 -7.61 2.25 -14.20
C ALA A 72 -6.70 2.43 -15.42
N GLU A 73 -6.08 3.61 -15.58
CA GLU A 73 -5.08 3.88 -16.62
C GLU A 73 -3.85 2.96 -16.48
N LEU A 74 -3.43 2.65 -15.25
CA LEU A 74 -2.31 1.73 -14.98
C LEU A 74 -2.61 0.26 -15.31
N LEU A 75 -3.89 -0.14 -15.42
CA LEU A 75 -4.30 -1.51 -15.75
C LEU A 75 -4.68 -1.70 -17.23
N ALA A 76 -4.75 -0.61 -18.01
CA ALA A 76 -5.06 -0.63 -19.44
C ALA A 76 -3.86 -1.12 -20.27
#